data_AF-A0A2V6ZUY2-F1
#
_entry.id   AF-A0A2V6ZUY2-F1
#
_cell.length_a   1.000
_cell.length_b   1.000
_cell.length_c   1.000
_cell.angle_alpha   90.00
_cell.angle_beta   90.00
_cell.angle_gamma   90.00
#
_symmetry.space_group_name_H-M   'P 1'
#
loop_
_entity.id
_entity.type
_entity.pdbx_description
1 polymer ?
#
loop_
_entity_poly.entity_id
_entity_poly.type
_entity_poly.pdbx_seq_one_letter_code
_entity_poly.pdbx_strand_id
1 'polypeptide(L)'
;MPRARTASPIRGSSEAGNGTRTGGRAGKWRVAVMHGPVDGEVSRSSRIPPSIAATLARRVLTSTLRSVSRGRCLYHCGVPLKYWLPAAVWMAVILWLSSDVGSAEHTEHLLVPLLHLMAPWATPTQLDALHGLVRKAGHLTEYAVLATLWYRALARGRRLSPRPAAATAFAISLIWAVLDEARQSLVPTRTASAMDVAIDGIGALLATLIAAVGWRKAVDRTTTLLLWTGLVGGAAFLLLNAIAGVSSGFLWLTAPLAAVLLIARTMYARHARHH
;
A
#
# COMPACT_ATOMS: atom_id res chain seq x y z
N MET A 1 -8.41 -35.76 42.10
CA MET A 1 -9.46 -36.72 41.67
C MET A 1 -9.68 -37.69 42.82
N PRO A 2 -10.91 -38.10 43.22
CA PRO A 2 -12.20 -38.18 42.49
C PRO A 2 -13.30 -37.23 43.08
N ARG A 3 -14.34 -36.74 42.36
CA ARG A 3 -15.63 -37.36 41.88
C ARG A 3 -16.51 -37.91 43.03
N ALA A 4 -17.83 -37.76 43.11
CA ALA A 4 -18.89 -37.18 42.27
C ALA A 4 -20.26 -37.20 43.00
N ARG A 5 -21.15 -36.26 42.63
CA ARG A 5 -22.61 -36.39 42.28
C ARG A 5 -23.64 -37.06 43.22
N THR A 6 -24.77 -36.36 43.35
CA THR A 6 -26.18 -36.80 43.09
C THR A 6 -27.00 -35.51 42.74
N ALA A 7 -27.61 -35.31 41.56
CA ALA A 7 -28.83 -35.88 40.94
C ALA A 7 -30.11 -35.64 41.77
N SER A 8 -31.31 -35.22 41.30
CA SER A 8 -32.01 -34.81 40.05
C SER A 8 -33.51 -34.59 40.47
N PRO A 9 -34.58 -34.56 39.64
CA PRO A 9 -34.92 -33.95 38.33
C PRO A 9 -36.21 -33.06 38.43
N ILE A 10 -36.74 -32.38 37.39
CA ILE A 10 -37.84 -32.81 36.47
C ILE A 10 -38.12 -31.59 35.53
N ARG A 11 -37.87 -31.65 34.21
CA ARG A 11 -38.78 -31.92 33.05
C ARG A 11 -39.74 -30.75 32.71
N GLY A 12 -39.90 -30.24 31.49
CA GLY A 12 -39.35 -30.54 30.17
C GLY A 12 -40.02 -29.69 29.06
N SER A 13 -39.50 -29.83 27.82
CA SER A 13 -40.12 -29.62 26.47
C SER A 13 -40.70 -28.24 26.10
N SER A 14 -40.66 -27.72 24.87
CA SER A 14 -40.05 -28.07 23.58
C SER A 14 -40.38 -26.93 22.59
N GLU A 15 -39.47 -26.69 21.64
CA GLU A 15 -39.72 -26.33 20.22
C GLU A 15 -40.51 -25.09 19.74
N ALA A 16 -39.82 -24.41 18.81
CA ALA A 16 -40.26 -23.94 17.47
C ALA A 16 -41.37 -22.89 17.32
N GLY A 17 -41.11 -21.90 16.45
CA GLY A 17 -42.20 -21.19 15.75
C GLY A 17 -41.91 -19.74 15.37
N ASN A 18 -41.48 -19.55 14.12
CA ASN A 18 -41.43 -18.30 13.37
C ASN A 18 -42.84 -17.71 13.16
N GLY A 19 -43.02 -16.38 13.11
CA GLY A 19 -44.28 -15.80 12.61
C GLY A 19 -44.61 -14.36 13.04
N THR A 20 -44.63 -13.47 12.05
CA THR A 20 -45.03 -12.05 12.06
C THR A 20 -46.51 -11.79 12.44
N ARG A 21 -46.83 -10.68 13.14
CA ARG A 21 -47.83 -9.64 12.73
C ARG A 21 -48.20 -8.62 13.83
N THR A 22 -48.07 -7.34 13.46
CA THR A 22 -49.00 -6.18 13.63
C THR A 22 -49.89 -6.02 14.88
N GLY A 23 -49.89 -4.80 15.45
CA GLY A 23 -51.14 -4.18 15.92
C GLY A 23 -51.10 -3.37 17.22
N GLY A 24 -51.19 -2.04 17.09
CA GLY A 24 -52.26 -1.25 17.74
C GLY A 24 -52.26 -0.97 19.25
N ARG A 25 -51.98 0.31 19.57
CA ARG A 25 -52.50 1.17 20.67
C ARG A 25 -53.55 0.59 21.63
N ALA A 26 -53.40 0.88 22.92
CA ALA A 26 -54.44 1.49 23.76
C ALA A 26 -53.90 1.95 25.13
N GLY A 27 -54.07 3.24 25.46
CA GLY A 27 -53.82 3.78 26.80
C GLY A 27 -54.95 4.75 27.17
N LYS A 28 -55.82 4.29 28.07
CA LYS A 28 -57.07 4.90 28.54
C LYS A 28 -56.94 6.35 29.02
N TRP A 29 -57.92 7.17 28.63
CA TRP A 29 -58.22 8.47 29.24
C TRP A 29 -59.12 8.28 30.49
N ARG A 30 -58.82 9.02 31.55
CA ARG A 30 -59.78 9.37 32.61
C ARG A 30 -59.77 10.88 32.80
N VAL A 31 -60.95 11.47 32.69
CA VAL A 31 -61.23 12.88 32.93
C VAL A 31 -61.60 13.03 34.41
N ALA A 32 -61.03 14.03 35.07
CA ALA A 32 -61.55 14.53 36.34
C ALA A 32 -61.75 16.04 36.20
N VAL A 33 -62.99 16.48 36.39
CA VAL A 33 -63.40 17.89 36.41
C VAL A 33 -63.45 18.33 37.87
N MET A 34 -62.97 19.54 38.17
CA MET A 34 -63.20 20.27 39.43
C MET A 34 -63.35 21.76 39.09
N HIS A 35 -64.35 22.41 39.67
CA HIS A 35 -64.73 23.80 39.41
C HIS A 35 -64.37 24.74 40.58
N GLY A 36 -63.74 25.89 40.23
CA GLY A 36 -63.86 27.23 40.84
C GLY A 36 -62.98 27.58 42.06
N PRO A 37 -62.80 28.88 42.43
CA PRO A 37 -63.04 30.12 41.67
C PRO A 37 -62.01 31.28 41.90
N VAL A 38 -62.15 32.37 41.11
CA VAL A 38 -61.75 33.81 41.30
C VAL A 38 -60.28 34.26 41.27
N ASP A 39 -60.05 35.18 40.31
CA ASP A 39 -59.14 36.35 40.18
C ASP A 39 -57.95 36.56 41.12
N GLY A 40 -56.78 36.81 40.52
CA GLY A 40 -55.59 37.35 41.16
C GLY A 40 -54.53 37.78 40.15
N GLU A 41 -54.13 39.05 40.22
CA GLU A 41 -53.20 39.75 39.34
C GLU A 41 -51.81 39.10 39.19
N VAL A 42 -51.21 39.41 38.04
CA VAL A 42 -49.84 39.12 37.65
C VAL A 42 -48.83 39.71 38.65
N SER A 43 -47.89 38.88 39.13
CA SER A 43 -46.62 39.38 39.64
C SER A 43 -45.45 38.53 39.14
N ARG A 44 -44.50 39.21 38.49
CA ARG A 44 -43.26 38.66 37.93
C ARG A 44 -42.33 38.15 39.03
N SER A 45 -41.59 37.10 38.68
CA SER A 45 -40.20 36.79 39.06
C SER A 45 -40.04 35.42 39.74
N SER A 46 -39.58 34.44 38.97
CA SER A 46 -38.50 33.57 39.44
C SER A 46 -37.77 32.93 38.26
N ARG A 47 -36.44 32.99 38.32
CA ARG A 47 -35.49 32.35 37.42
C ARG A 47 -35.69 30.83 37.48
N ILE A 48 -36.12 30.24 36.37
CA ILE A 48 -36.14 28.78 36.21
C ILE A 48 -34.73 28.35 35.80
N PRO A 49 -34.01 27.51 36.56
CA PRO A 49 -32.76 26.92 36.09
C PRO A 49 -33.06 25.96 34.93
N PRO A 50 -32.27 25.96 33.83
CA PRO A 50 -32.53 25.05 32.72
C PRO A 50 -32.43 23.60 33.21
N SER A 51 -33.47 22.82 32.94
CA SER A 51 -33.50 21.40 33.29
C SER A 51 -32.30 20.68 32.66
N ILE A 52 -31.81 19.64 33.34
CA ILE A 52 -30.74 18.77 32.85
C ILE A 52 -31.08 18.25 31.43
N ALA A 53 -32.37 18.04 31.13
CA ALA A 53 -32.87 17.68 29.81
C ALA A 53 -32.58 18.75 28.73
N ALA A 54 -32.75 20.06 29.03
CA ALA A 54 -32.44 21.14 28.09
C ALA A 54 -30.92 21.27 27.83
N THR A 55 -30.11 21.01 28.86
CA THR A 55 -28.64 21.03 28.76
C THR A 55 -28.11 19.81 27.99
N LEU A 56 -28.69 18.63 28.21
CA LEU A 56 -28.36 17.40 27.48
C LEU A 56 -28.84 17.47 26.03
N ALA A 57 -30.04 18.00 25.76
CA ALA A 57 -30.54 18.22 24.41
C ALA A 57 -29.62 19.17 23.63
N ARG A 58 -29.11 20.24 24.26
CA ARG A 58 -28.10 21.12 23.63
C ARG A 58 -26.77 20.43 23.37
N ARG A 59 -26.28 19.58 24.28
CA ARG A 59 -25.02 18.82 24.08
C ARG A 59 -25.14 17.75 23.01
N VAL A 60 -26.27 17.03 22.96
CA VAL A 60 -26.54 16.02 21.92
C VAL A 60 -26.73 16.71 20.56
N LEU A 61 -27.51 17.80 20.50
CA LEU A 61 -27.70 18.53 19.24
C LEU A 61 -26.39 19.16 18.74
N THR A 62 -25.52 19.66 19.62
CA THR A 62 -24.20 20.19 19.21
C THR A 62 -23.20 19.10 18.85
N SER A 63 -23.24 17.91 19.45
CA SER A 63 -22.42 16.77 19.00
C SER A 63 -22.88 16.23 17.64
N THR A 64 -24.19 16.18 17.41
CA THR A 64 -24.77 15.72 16.14
C THR A 64 -24.57 16.77 15.04
N LEU A 65 -24.70 18.06 15.34
CA LEU A 65 -24.41 19.12 14.36
C LEU A 65 -22.90 19.30 14.08
N ARG A 66 -22.02 18.98 15.03
CA ARG A 66 -20.57 18.91 14.75
C ARG A 66 -20.21 17.69 13.91
N SER A 67 -20.86 16.54 14.09
CA SER A 67 -20.59 15.36 13.26
C SER A 67 -21.19 15.47 11.85
N VAL A 68 -22.31 16.20 11.69
CA VAL A 68 -22.97 16.42 10.39
C VAL A 68 -22.30 17.51 9.54
N SER A 69 -21.45 18.37 10.12
CA SER A 69 -20.62 19.30 9.33
C SER A 69 -19.48 18.65 8.54
N ARG A 70 -19.24 17.33 8.71
CA ARG A 70 -18.30 16.55 7.89
C ARG A 70 -19.02 15.81 6.76
N GLY A 71 -19.70 16.57 5.92
CA GLY A 71 -20.43 16.01 4.79
C GLY A 71 -20.41 16.92 3.57
N ARG A 72 -19.64 16.50 2.56
CA ARG A 72 -19.72 16.87 1.13
C ARG A 72 -18.88 18.06 0.66
N CYS A 73 -17.57 17.87 0.61
CA CYS A 73 -16.84 18.23 -0.61
C CYS A 73 -16.61 16.92 -1.39
N LEU A 74 -17.68 16.48 -2.05
CA LEU A 74 -17.60 15.40 -3.04
C LEU A 74 -17.13 16.08 -4.32
N TYR A 75 -15.84 15.90 -4.61
CA TYR A 75 -15.16 16.27 -5.87
C TYR A 75 -14.84 17.78 -6.03
N HIS A 76 -13.56 18.12 -6.19
CA HIS A 76 -13.03 19.37 -6.77
C HIS A 76 -12.73 20.61 -5.89
N CYS A 77 -12.40 20.47 -4.60
CA CYS A 77 -11.58 21.48 -3.93
C CYS A 77 -10.40 20.82 -3.17
N GLY A 78 -9.23 20.80 -3.80
CA GLY A 78 -7.96 20.77 -3.06
C GLY A 78 -7.15 19.47 -3.01
N VAL A 79 -7.23 18.57 -4.00
CA VAL A 79 -6.11 17.61 -4.18
C VAL A 79 -4.89 18.41 -4.67
N PRO A 80 -3.77 18.45 -3.93
CA PRO A 80 -2.67 19.31 -4.31
C PRO A 80 -2.05 18.77 -5.61
N LEU A 81 -2.21 19.52 -6.70
CA LEU A 81 -1.80 19.10 -8.05
C LEU A 81 -0.32 18.66 -8.10
N LYS A 82 0.53 19.26 -7.26
CA LYS A 82 1.95 18.91 -7.08
C LYS A 82 2.22 17.42 -6.78
N TYR A 83 1.25 16.70 -6.23
CA TYR A 83 1.42 15.27 -5.97
C TYR A 83 1.10 14.41 -7.19
N TRP A 84 0.14 14.83 -8.01
CA TRP A 84 -0.38 14.07 -9.15
C TRP A 84 0.31 14.42 -10.47
N LEU A 85 0.69 15.68 -10.64
CA LEU A 85 1.32 16.19 -11.85
C LEU A 85 2.56 15.39 -12.26
N PRO A 86 3.51 15.04 -11.36
CA PRO A 86 4.66 14.25 -11.77
C PRO A 86 4.29 12.87 -12.34
N ALA A 87 3.27 12.20 -11.80
CA ALA A 87 2.82 10.91 -12.33
C ALA A 87 2.21 11.08 -13.73
N ALA A 88 1.38 12.10 -13.93
CA ALA A 88 0.78 12.41 -15.22
C ALA A 88 1.83 12.80 -16.28
N VAL A 89 2.82 13.62 -15.90
CA VAL A 89 3.94 13.98 -16.77
C VAL A 89 4.74 12.73 -17.14
N TRP A 90 5.00 11.84 -16.19
CA TRP A 90 5.73 10.60 -16.47
C TRP A 90 4.96 9.66 -17.39
N MET A 91 3.63 9.60 -17.28
CA MET A 91 2.80 8.87 -18.24
C MET A 91 2.94 9.44 -19.65
N ALA A 92 3.01 10.77 -19.80
CA ALA A 92 3.28 11.40 -21.10
C ALA A 92 4.68 11.07 -21.64
N VAL A 93 5.69 11.00 -20.75
CA VAL A 93 7.04 10.55 -21.12
C VAL A 93 7.01 9.11 -21.62
N ILE A 94 6.33 8.20 -20.92
CA ILE A 94 6.15 6.81 -21.38
C ILE A 94 5.47 6.79 -22.75
N LEU A 95 4.38 7.53 -22.95
CA LEU A 95 3.71 7.57 -24.26
C LEU A 95 4.63 8.07 -25.39
N TRP A 96 5.57 8.95 -25.09
CA TRP A 96 6.56 9.43 -26.05
C TRP A 96 7.65 8.38 -26.31
N LEU A 97 8.20 7.74 -25.28
CA LEU A 97 9.18 6.65 -25.41
C LEU A 97 8.57 5.40 -26.08
N SER A 98 7.27 5.17 -25.89
CA SER A 98 6.52 4.10 -26.53
C SER A 98 6.09 4.41 -27.97
N SER A 99 6.39 5.61 -28.48
CA SER A 99 6.21 5.94 -29.90
C SER A 99 7.35 5.37 -30.76
N ASP A 100 7.32 5.61 -32.06
CA ASP A 100 8.39 5.17 -32.97
C ASP A 100 9.80 5.64 -32.54
N VAL A 101 9.89 6.75 -31.81
CA VAL A 101 11.15 7.26 -31.23
C VAL A 101 11.88 6.23 -30.35
N GLY A 102 11.16 5.38 -29.61
CA GLY A 102 11.77 4.32 -28.80
C GLY A 102 11.75 2.94 -29.45
N SER A 103 11.45 2.84 -30.75
CA SER A 103 11.46 1.57 -31.47
C SER A 103 12.85 0.95 -31.47
N ALA A 104 12.94 -0.36 -31.72
CA ALA A 104 14.24 -1.02 -31.83
C ALA A 104 15.09 -0.38 -32.93
N GLU A 105 14.48 -0.14 -34.10
CA GLU A 105 15.08 0.49 -35.28
C GLU A 105 15.60 1.90 -34.98
N HIS A 106 14.87 2.72 -34.20
CA HIS A 106 15.37 4.07 -33.90
C HIS A 106 16.44 4.07 -32.81
N THR A 107 16.32 3.19 -31.82
CA THR A 107 17.24 3.15 -30.68
C THR A 107 18.56 2.44 -30.98
N GLU A 108 18.59 1.51 -31.93
CA GLU A 108 19.83 0.80 -32.33
C GLU A 108 20.86 1.78 -32.90
N HIS A 109 20.43 2.77 -33.69
CA HIS A 109 21.33 3.75 -34.32
C HIS A 109 22.10 4.60 -33.32
N LEU A 110 21.55 4.77 -32.10
CA LEU A 110 22.22 5.51 -31.02
C LEU A 110 22.94 4.57 -30.05
N LEU A 111 22.28 3.48 -29.65
CA LEU A 111 22.78 2.60 -28.58
C LEU A 111 23.86 1.63 -29.06
N VAL A 112 23.75 1.07 -30.26
CA VAL A 112 24.72 0.08 -30.76
C VAL A 112 26.12 0.69 -30.93
N PRO A 113 26.30 1.90 -31.50
CA PRO A 113 27.62 2.54 -31.56
C PRO A 113 28.20 2.79 -30.17
N LEU A 114 27.40 3.24 -29.20
CA LEU A 114 27.84 3.45 -27.82
C LEU A 114 28.24 2.14 -27.15
N LEU A 115 27.46 1.08 -27.33
CA LEU A 115 27.78 -0.25 -26.80
C LEU A 115 29.07 -0.79 -27.42
N HIS A 116 29.30 -0.57 -28.71
CA HIS A 116 30.53 -0.97 -29.38
C HIS A 116 31.76 -0.18 -28.88
N LEU A 117 31.60 1.11 -28.53
CA LEU A 117 32.66 1.87 -27.87
C LEU A 117 33.03 1.29 -26.49
N MET A 118 32.05 0.80 -25.74
CA MET A 118 32.28 0.21 -24.40
C MET A 118 32.77 -1.24 -24.46
N ALA A 119 32.34 -1.99 -25.47
CA ALA A 119 32.69 -3.39 -25.71
C ALA A 119 33.14 -3.59 -27.16
N PRO A 120 34.34 -3.08 -27.54
CA PRO A 120 34.84 -3.18 -28.92
C PRO A 120 35.12 -4.62 -29.35
N TRP A 121 35.23 -5.54 -28.38
CA TRP A 121 35.43 -6.96 -28.57
C TRP A 121 34.13 -7.75 -28.79
N ALA A 122 32.96 -7.12 -28.63
CA ALA A 122 31.68 -7.80 -28.74
C ALA A 122 31.29 -8.08 -30.21
N THR A 123 30.77 -9.28 -30.47
CA THR A 123 30.24 -9.64 -31.79
C THR A 123 28.94 -8.88 -32.09
N PRO A 124 28.53 -8.73 -33.36
CA PRO A 124 27.26 -8.09 -33.71
C PRO A 124 26.06 -8.70 -32.97
N THR A 125 26.00 -10.03 -32.89
CA THR A 125 24.96 -10.76 -32.15
C THR A 125 24.96 -10.45 -30.64
N GLN A 126 26.13 -10.21 -30.04
CA GLN A 126 26.23 -9.81 -28.64
C GLN A 126 25.76 -8.37 -28.45
N LEU A 127 26.08 -7.47 -29.38
CA LEU A 127 25.62 -6.07 -29.34
C LEU A 127 24.10 -5.98 -29.46
N ASP A 128 23.49 -6.77 -30.34
CA ASP A 128 22.02 -6.85 -30.47
C ASP A 128 21.37 -7.36 -29.17
N ALA A 129 21.95 -8.38 -28.54
CA ALA A 129 21.48 -8.90 -27.27
C ALA A 129 21.62 -7.86 -26.14
N LEU A 130 22.74 -7.14 -26.10
CA LEU A 130 22.97 -6.03 -25.16
C LEU A 130 21.98 -4.89 -25.37
N HIS A 131 21.72 -4.51 -26.61
CA HIS A 131 20.72 -3.50 -26.97
C HIS A 131 19.32 -3.92 -26.50
N GLY A 132 18.92 -5.16 -26.77
CA GLY A 132 17.67 -5.73 -26.27
C GLY A 132 17.58 -5.74 -24.74
N LEU A 133 18.68 -6.04 -24.04
CA LEU A 133 18.74 -5.99 -22.58
C LEU A 133 18.59 -4.57 -22.05
N VAL A 134 19.26 -3.59 -22.66
CA VAL A 134 19.14 -2.17 -22.28
C VAL A 134 17.71 -1.68 -22.46
N ARG A 135 17.04 -2.05 -23.57
CA ARG A 135 15.64 -1.71 -23.79
C ARG A 135 14.73 -2.31 -22.71
N LYS A 136 14.88 -3.60 -22.40
CA LYS A 136 14.12 -4.26 -21.32
C LYS A 136 14.38 -3.64 -19.93
N ALA A 137 15.61 -3.19 -19.67
CA ALA A 137 15.94 -2.45 -18.45
C ALA A 137 15.28 -1.06 -18.43
N GLY A 138 15.15 -0.42 -19.59
CA GLY A 138 14.37 0.82 -19.78
C GLY A 138 12.91 0.64 -19.36
N HIS A 139 12.22 -0.33 -19.97
CA HIS A 139 10.84 -0.73 -19.65
C HIS A 139 10.63 -0.97 -18.14
N LEU A 140 11.48 -1.83 -17.55
CA LEU A 140 11.48 -2.08 -16.11
C LEU A 140 11.58 -0.78 -15.28
N THR A 141 12.47 0.13 -15.69
CA THR A 141 12.74 1.38 -14.99
C THR A 141 11.60 2.39 -15.14
N GLU A 142 11.04 2.53 -16.34
CA GLU A 142 9.93 3.42 -16.65
C GLU A 142 8.73 3.13 -15.75
N TYR A 143 8.35 1.86 -15.64
CA TYR A 143 7.21 1.44 -14.81
C TYR A 143 7.53 1.42 -13.31
N ALA A 144 8.79 1.18 -12.92
CA ALA A 144 9.22 1.37 -11.53
C ALA A 144 9.09 2.84 -11.09
N VAL A 145 9.49 3.79 -11.94
CA VAL A 145 9.34 5.23 -11.68
C VAL A 145 7.85 5.61 -11.65
N LEU A 146 7.07 5.17 -12.63
CA LEU A 146 5.62 5.43 -12.69
C LEU A 146 4.93 4.99 -11.39
N ALA A 147 5.18 3.75 -10.97
CA ALA A 147 4.58 3.17 -9.78
C ALA A 147 5.01 3.91 -8.50
N THR A 148 6.27 4.34 -8.41
CA THR A 148 6.76 5.16 -7.29
C THR A 148 6.07 6.52 -7.23
N LEU A 149 5.85 7.16 -8.39
CA LEU A 149 5.17 8.45 -8.47
C LEU A 149 3.69 8.33 -8.08
N TRP A 150 3.00 7.28 -8.54
CA TRP A 150 1.63 6.98 -8.13
C TRP A 150 1.54 6.65 -6.64
N TYR A 151 2.47 5.85 -6.12
CA TYR A 151 2.53 5.57 -4.68
C TYR A 151 2.68 6.86 -3.87
N ARG A 152 3.60 7.76 -4.27
CA ARG A 152 3.78 9.07 -3.63
C ARG A 152 2.50 9.90 -3.70
N ALA A 153 1.83 9.93 -4.84
CA ALA A 153 0.58 10.68 -5.02
C ALA A 153 -0.53 10.16 -4.10
N LEU A 154 -0.68 8.84 -3.99
CA LEU A 154 -1.69 8.18 -3.16
C LEU A 154 -1.38 8.30 -1.66
N ALA A 155 -0.14 8.03 -1.26
CA ALA A 155 0.30 8.07 0.12
C ALA A 155 0.34 9.51 0.68
N ARG A 156 0.73 10.51 -0.12
CA ARG A 156 0.82 11.91 0.36
C ARG A 156 -0.39 12.76 -0.02
N GLY A 157 -0.89 12.61 -1.24
CA GLY A 157 -2.02 13.38 -1.75
C GLY A 157 -3.36 12.92 -1.17
N ARG A 158 -3.61 11.61 -1.12
CA ARG A 158 -4.82 11.04 -0.49
C ARG A 158 -4.64 10.56 0.95
N ARG A 159 -3.40 10.62 1.48
CA ARG A 159 -3.06 10.14 2.83
C ARG A 159 -3.45 8.68 3.08
N LEU A 160 -3.39 7.86 2.04
CA LEU A 160 -3.63 6.42 2.17
C LEU A 160 -2.51 5.76 2.98
N SER A 161 -2.84 4.71 3.73
CA SER A 161 -1.82 3.90 4.38
C SER A 161 -0.94 3.18 3.34
N PRO A 162 0.30 2.77 3.70
CA PRO A 162 1.27 2.25 2.73
C PRO A 162 0.77 1.08 1.88
N ARG A 163 0.06 0.11 2.48
CA ARG A 163 -0.43 -1.09 1.76
C ARG A 163 -1.45 -0.75 0.67
N PRO A 164 -2.59 -0.07 0.95
CA PRO A 164 -3.53 0.29 -0.10
C PRO A 164 -2.93 1.28 -1.11
N ALA A 165 -2.07 2.20 -0.67
CA ALA A 165 -1.37 3.10 -1.61
C ALA A 165 -0.51 2.31 -2.62
N ALA A 166 0.24 1.30 -2.15
CA ALA A 166 1.06 0.44 -2.99
C ALA A 166 0.23 -0.44 -3.92
N ALA A 167 -0.82 -1.10 -3.40
CA ALA A 167 -1.70 -1.94 -4.21
C ALA A 167 -2.39 -1.14 -5.32
N THR A 168 -2.91 0.05 -5.01
CA THR A 168 -3.55 0.92 -6.01
C THR A 168 -2.53 1.48 -7.01
N ALA A 169 -1.33 1.89 -6.56
CA ALA A 169 -0.27 2.37 -7.46
C ALA A 169 0.18 1.27 -8.45
N PHE A 170 0.34 0.05 -7.94
CA PHE A 170 0.68 -1.11 -8.76
C PHE A 170 -0.42 -1.40 -9.79
N ALA A 171 -1.69 -1.45 -9.35
CA ALA A 171 -2.81 -1.69 -10.25
C ALA A 171 -2.91 -0.63 -11.36
N ILE A 172 -2.76 0.66 -11.03
CA ILE A 172 -2.75 1.74 -12.03
C ILE A 172 -1.61 1.55 -13.03
N SER A 173 -0.41 1.23 -12.55
CA SER A 173 0.77 1.08 -13.41
C SER A 173 0.68 -0.15 -14.31
N LEU A 174 0.13 -1.26 -13.80
CA LEU A 174 -0.10 -2.47 -14.59
C LEU A 174 -1.18 -2.27 -15.66
N ILE A 175 -2.28 -1.59 -15.31
CA ILE A 175 -3.29 -1.21 -16.31
C ILE A 175 -2.66 -0.30 -17.37
N TRP A 176 -1.80 0.65 -16.97
CA TRP A 176 -1.09 1.50 -17.91
C TRP A 176 -0.17 0.70 -18.84
N ALA A 177 0.55 -0.32 -18.33
CA ALA A 177 1.39 -1.20 -19.13
C ALA A 177 0.61 -1.93 -20.20
N VAL A 178 -0.55 -2.49 -19.84
CA VAL A 178 -1.44 -3.16 -20.79
C VAL A 178 -1.95 -2.18 -21.85
N LEU A 179 -2.34 -0.97 -21.45
CA LEU A 179 -2.82 0.07 -22.37
C LEU A 179 -1.71 0.56 -23.31
N ASP A 180 -0.51 0.72 -22.80
CA ASP A 180 0.63 1.14 -23.59
C ASP A 180 1.00 0.08 -24.63
N GLU A 181 1.05 -1.19 -24.25
CA GLU A 181 1.30 -2.30 -25.18
C GLU A 181 0.21 -2.40 -26.26
N ALA A 182 -1.05 -2.26 -25.85
CA ALA A 182 -2.18 -2.23 -26.78
C ALA A 182 -2.07 -1.07 -27.77
N ARG A 183 -1.62 0.11 -27.32
CA ARG A 183 -1.37 1.25 -28.20
C ARG A 183 -0.17 1.01 -29.12
N GLN A 184 0.93 0.46 -28.60
CA GLN A 184 2.12 0.14 -29.38
C GLN A 184 1.81 -0.85 -30.51
N SER A 185 0.87 -1.76 -30.31
CA SER A 185 0.40 -2.70 -31.36
C SER A 185 -0.18 -2.02 -32.60
N LEU A 186 -0.54 -0.74 -32.50
CA LEU A 186 -1.03 0.07 -33.62
C LEU A 186 0.09 0.72 -34.43
N VAL A 187 1.34 0.64 -33.97
CA VAL A 187 2.52 1.19 -34.65
C VAL A 187 3.12 0.10 -35.54
N PRO A 188 3.25 0.31 -36.86
CA PRO A 188 3.72 -0.74 -37.79
C PRO A 188 5.10 -1.32 -37.48
N THR A 189 5.98 -0.52 -36.87
CA THR A 189 7.36 -0.89 -36.50
C THR A 189 7.44 -1.64 -35.15
N ARG A 190 6.31 -1.88 -34.47
CA ARG A 190 6.26 -2.56 -33.17
C ARG A 190 5.33 -3.76 -33.17
N THR A 191 5.71 -4.79 -32.43
CA THR A 191 4.89 -5.99 -32.20
C THR A 191 4.51 -6.08 -30.74
N ALA A 192 3.22 -6.31 -30.47
CA ALA A 192 2.76 -6.52 -29.11
C ALA A 192 3.39 -7.76 -28.46
N SER A 193 3.78 -7.65 -27.20
CA SER A 193 4.58 -8.60 -26.45
C SER A 193 4.07 -8.67 -25.01
N ALA A 194 3.49 -9.82 -24.65
CA ALA A 194 3.10 -10.09 -23.26
C ALA A 194 4.30 -10.09 -22.30
N MET A 195 5.52 -10.30 -22.83
CA MET A 195 6.74 -10.25 -22.05
C MET A 195 7.06 -8.81 -21.61
N ASP A 196 6.79 -7.82 -22.45
CA ASP A 196 7.08 -6.43 -22.12
C ASP A 196 6.13 -5.93 -21.01
N VAL A 197 4.83 -6.26 -21.11
CA VAL A 197 3.86 -6.05 -20.02
C VAL A 197 4.29 -6.75 -18.72
N ALA A 198 4.84 -7.96 -18.80
CA ALA A 198 5.32 -8.68 -17.63
C ALA A 198 6.54 -7.98 -16.98
N ILE A 199 7.49 -7.53 -17.79
CA ILE A 199 8.67 -6.78 -17.33
C ILE A 199 8.24 -5.46 -16.67
N ASP A 200 7.35 -4.71 -17.33
CA ASP A 200 6.76 -3.47 -16.80
C ASP A 200 6.06 -3.72 -15.46
N GLY A 201 5.27 -4.79 -15.38
CA GLY A 201 4.62 -5.24 -14.16
C GLY A 201 5.62 -5.58 -13.04
N ILE A 202 6.71 -6.27 -13.34
CA ILE A 202 7.77 -6.57 -12.35
C ILE A 202 8.39 -5.27 -11.83
N GLY A 203 8.71 -4.32 -12.71
CA GLY A 203 9.26 -3.01 -12.33
C GLY A 203 8.33 -2.26 -11.38
N ALA A 204 7.04 -2.18 -11.73
CA ALA A 204 6.02 -1.56 -10.90
C ALA A 204 5.85 -2.28 -9.54
N LEU A 205 5.86 -3.62 -9.54
CA LEU A 205 5.73 -4.40 -8.31
C LEU A 205 6.90 -4.15 -7.36
N LEU A 206 8.13 -4.26 -7.85
CA LEU A 206 9.34 -4.03 -7.05
C LEU A 206 9.34 -2.62 -6.45
N ALA A 207 9.04 -1.61 -7.27
CA ALA A 207 8.96 -0.22 -6.83
C ALA A 207 7.93 0.00 -5.72
N THR A 208 6.71 -0.52 -5.88
CA THR A 208 5.65 -0.36 -4.88
C THR A 208 5.94 -1.11 -3.58
N LEU A 209 6.57 -2.30 -3.65
CA LEU A 209 7.01 -3.04 -2.46
C LEU A 209 8.08 -2.26 -1.68
N ILE A 210 9.08 -1.73 -2.37
CA ILE A 210 10.13 -0.90 -1.77
C ILE A 210 9.51 0.37 -1.15
N ALA A 211 8.58 1.01 -1.86
CA ALA A 211 7.94 2.23 -1.40
C ALA A 211 7.02 2.00 -0.18
N ALA A 212 6.31 0.86 -0.13
CA ALA A 212 5.46 0.46 0.99
C ALA A 212 6.27 0.19 2.27
N VAL A 213 7.44 -0.43 2.14
CA VAL A 213 8.36 -0.71 3.25
C VAL A 213 9.11 0.56 3.67
N GLY A 214 9.40 1.43 2.71
CA GLY A 214 10.19 2.65 2.86
C GLY A 214 11.67 2.39 2.56
N TRP A 215 12.29 3.28 1.77
CA TRP A 215 13.64 3.10 1.21
C TRP A 215 14.69 2.72 2.26
N ARG A 216 14.75 3.42 3.39
CA ARG A 216 15.70 3.13 4.48
C ARG A 216 15.53 1.70 5.01
N LYS A 217 14.28 1.31 5.31
CA LYS A 217 13.97 -0.03 5.81
C LYS A 217 14.20 -1.11 4.75
N ALA A 218 13.98 -0.80 3.48
CA ALA A 218 14.25 -1.71 2.37
C ALA A 218 15.75 -1.98 2.24
N VAL A 219 16.57 -0.92 2.13
CA VAL A 219 18.04 -1.02 2.11
C VAL A 219 18.52 -1.78 3.34
N ASP A 220 18.01 -1.44 4.52
CA ASP A 220 18.37 -2.10 5.75
C ASP A 220 18.09 -3.61 5.73
N ARG A 221 16.89 -4.02 5.31
CA ARG A 221 16.54 -5.44 5.23
C ARG A 221 17.37 -6.17 4.19
N THR A 222 17.55 -5.58 3.02
CA THR A 222 18.33 -6.17 1.93
C THR A 222 19.78 -6.37 2.35
N THR A 223 20.42 -5.36 2.96
CA THR A 223 21.79 -5.51 3.50
C THR A 223 21.85 -6.60 4.56
N THR A 224 20.87 -6.70 5.47
CA THR A 224 20.83 -7.80 6.44
C THR A 224 20.79 -9.15 5.74
N LEU A 225 19.89 -9.30 4.78
CA LEU A 225 19.68 -10.56 4.06
C LEU A 225 20.92 -10.96 3.25
N LEU A 226 21.57 -10.02 2.56
CA LEU A 226 22.80 -10.24 1.79
C LEU A 226 23.95 -10.69 2.70
N LEU A 227 24.11 -10.06 3.86
CA LEU A 227 25.13 -10.47 4.82
C LEU A 227 24.85 -11.86 5.40
N TRP A 228 23.59 -12.18 5.70
CA TRP A 228 23.22 -13.53 6.15
C TRP A 228 23.43 -14.60 5.07
N THR A 229 23.08 -14.30 3.82
CA THR A 229 23.33 -15.22 2.70
C THR A 229 24.83 -15.41 2.47
N GLY A 230 25.63 -14.35 2.52
CA GLY A 230 27.08 -14.43 2.46
C GLY A 230 27.67 -15.26 3.60
N LEU A 231 27.19 -15.08 4.84
CA LEU A 231 27.64 -15.83 6.00
C LEU A 231 27.25 -17.31 5.93
N VAL A 232 25.96 -17.61 5.73
CA VAL A 232 25.45 -18.99 5.72
C VAL A 232 25.98 -19.75 4.51
N GLY A 233 25.91 -19.13 3.33
CA GLY A 233 26.44 -19.71 2.10
C GLY A 233 27.95 -19.90 2.17
N GLY A 234 28.70 -18.89 2.66
CA GLY A 234 30.14 -18.97 2.85
C GLY A 234 30.54 -20.05 3.85
N ALA A 235 29.86 -20.16 4.99
CA ALA A 235 30.11 -21.20 5.99
C ALA A 235 29.81 -22.61 5.46
N ALA A 236 28.70 -22.78 4.72
CA ALA A 236 28.37 -24.04 4.08
C ALA A 236 29.44 -24.46 3.05
N PHE A 237 29.89 -23.53 2.22
CA PHE A 237 30.94 -23.79 1.24
C PHE A 237 32.30 -24.10 1.89
N LEU A 238 32.66 -23.38 2.95
CA LEU A 238 33.86 -23.67 3.76
C LEU A 238 33.81 -25.10 4.32
N LEU A 239 32.67 -25.52 4.85
CA LEU A 239 32.48 -26.87 5.37
C LEU A 239 32.60 -27.93 4.27
N LEU A 240 31.94 -27.73 3.12
CA LEU A 240 32.01 -28.65 1.98
C LEU A 240 33.44 -28.78 1.46
N ASN A 241 34.16 -27.66 1.31
CA ASN A 241 35.55 -27.65 0.89
C ASN A 241 36.46 -28.36 1.90
N ALA A 242 36.23 -28.17 3.19
CA ALA A 242 36.97 -28.88 4.24
C ALA A 242 36.76 -30.40 4.18
N ILE A 243 35.52 -30.85 3.95
CA ILE A 243 35.19 -32.27 3.77
C ILE A 243 35.83 -32.82 2.48
N ALA A 244 35.83 -32.04 1.41
CA ALA A 244 36.38 -32.42 0.11
C ALA A 244 37.92 -32.30 0.02
N GLY A 245 38.59 -31.75 1.04
CA GLY A 245 40.04 -31.48 1.01
C GLY A 245 40.46 -30.38 0.04
N VAL A 246 39.54 -29.50 -0.38
CA VAL A 246 39.79 -28.41 -1.33
C VAL A 246 40.05 -27.10 -0.59
N SER A 247 41.03 -26.31 -1.05
CA SER A 247 41.29 -24.98 -0.48
C SER A 247 40.14 -24.01 -0.74
N SER A 248 39.70 -23.29 0.28
CA SER A 248 38.57 -22.35 0.18
C SER A 248 38.97 -20.92 -0.21
N GLY A 249 40.26 -20.62 -0.34
CA GLY A 249 40.76 -19.31 -0.79
C GLY A 249 40.13 -18.12 -0.06
N PHE A 250 39.57 -17.18 -0.82
CA PHE A 250 38.95 -15.95 -0.30
C PHE A 250 37.73 -16.15 0.60
N LEU A 251 37.09 -17.33 0.60
CA LEU A 251 35.93 -17.61 1.46
C LEU A 251 36.29 -17.52 2.94
N TRP A 252 37.54 -17.79 3.31
CA TRP A 252 38.06 -17.60 4.66
C TRP A 252 38.04 -16.14 5.13
N LEU A 253 37.97 -15.18 4.21
CA LEU A 253 37.88 -13.76 4.52
C LEU A 253 36.44 -13.24 4.42
N THR A 254 35.71 -13.63 3.38
CA THR A 254 34.38 -13.06 3.10
C THR A 254 33.32 -13.54 4.09
N ALA A 255 33.37 -14.79 4.55
CA ALA A 255 32.39 -15.31 5.50
C ALA A 255 32.55 -14.70 6.92
N PRO A 256 33.76 -14.64 7.52
CA PRO A 256 33.94 -13.94 8.79
C PRO A 256 33.66 -12.43 8.70
N LEU A 257 34.01 -11.78 7.58
CA LEU A 257 33.71 -10.36 7.37
C LEU A 257 32.20 -10.11 7.38
N ALA A 258 31.41 -10.96 6.72
CA ALA A 258 29.95 -10.88 6.77
C ALA A 258 29.40 -11.01 8.21
N ALA A 259 29.98 -11.90 9.03
CA ALA A 259 29.63 -12.04 10.45
C ALA A 259 29.96 -10.77 11.27
N VAL A 260 31.16 -10.21 11.09
CA VAL A 260 31.57 -8.97 11.79
C VAL A 260 30.65 -7.81 11.43
N LEU A 261 30.32 -7.65 10.14
CA LEU A 261 29.41 -6.60 9.67
C LEU A 261 27.99 -6.77 10.23
N LEU A 262 27.49 -8.01 10.37
CA LEU A 262 26.21 -8.29 11.05
C LEU A 262 26.26 -7.88 12.52
N ILE A 263 27.31 -8.26 13.25
CA ILE A 263 27.48 -7.93 14.67
C ILE A 263 27.54 -6.41 14.85
N ALA A 264 28.45 -5.72 14.15
CA ALA A 264 28.61 -4.28 14.23
C ALA A 264 27.29 -3.55 13.97
N ARG A 265 26.51 -4.02 13.00
CA ARG A 265 25.21 -3.45 12.67
C ARG A 265 24.15 -3.69 13.76
N THR A 266 24.11 -4.88 14.36
CA THR A 266 23.20 -5.13 15.50
C THR A 266 23.57 -4.28 16.71
N MET A 267 24.86 -4.05 16.96
CA MET A 267 25.34 -3.18 18.03
C MET A 267 24.95 -1.73 17.78
N TYR A 268 25.18 -1.21 16.56
CA TYR A 268 24.78 0.14 16.18
C TYR A 268 23.26 0.36 16.33
N ALA A 269 22.46 -0.59 15.85
CA ALA A 269 21.00 -0.52 15.95
C ALA A 269 20.50 -0.58 17.41
N ARG A 270 21.24 -1.23 18.32
CA ARG A 270 20.93 -1.19 19.77
C ARG A 270 21.28 0.18 20.35
N HIS A 271 22.46 0.71 20.04
CA HIS A 271 22.91 2.00 20.57
C HIS A 271 22.00 3.16 20.15
N ALA A 272 21.57 3.17 18.88
CA ALA A 272 20.65 4.19 18.35
C ALA A 272 19.20 4.13 18.91
N ARG A 273 18.85 3.13 19.73
CA ARG A 273 17.55 3.06 20.43
C ARG A 273 17.60 3.58 21.87
N HIS A 274 18.80 3.83 22.41
CA HIS A 274 19.01 4.29 23.78
C HIS A 274 19.32 5.79 23.88
N HIS A 275 19.43 6.48 22.74
CA HIS A 275 19.53 7.94 22.59
C HIS A 275 18.32 8.45 21.82
#